data_AF-A0A533RPM7-F1
#
_entry.id   AF-A0A533RPM7-F1
#
_cell.length_a   1.000
_cell.length_b   1.000
_cell.length_c   1.000
_cell.angle_alpha   90.00
_cell.angle_beta   90.00
_cell.angle_gamma   90.00
#
_symmetry.space_group_name_H-M   'P 1'
#
loop_
_entity.id
_entity.type
_entity.pdbx_description
1 polymer ?
#
loop_
_entity_poly.entity_id
_entity_poly.type
_entity_poly.pdbx_seq_one_letter_code
_entity_poly.pdbx_strand_id
1 'polypeptide(L)'
;HLDGDLLLTAALLHDIGKVDELAFETSIEYTDEGRLLGHVILGTRMLREASSRVRRLDGARLLRLEHAVVSHHGELEWGSPKRPSTLEALVLHHADNLDAKAAGFSALLSGAVAAQETWTDAANLFRRPLYAPQAVEDDRPVRADEDSQYHRLSA
;
A
#
# COMPACT_ATOMS: atom_id res chain seq x y z
N HIS A 1 -11.33 6.71 -21.49
CA HIS A 1 -10.65 7.85 -20.85
C HIS A 1 -10.60 7.59 -19.35
N LEU A 2 -9.40 7.68 -18.75
CA LEU A 2 -9.17 7.57 -17.31
C LEU A 2 -9.07 8.98 -16.72
N ASP A 3 -9.77 9.24 -15.63
CA ASP A 3 -9.70 10.49 -14.87
C ASP A 3 -8.56 10.39 -13.83
N GLY A 4 -7.40 10.96 -14.15
CA GLY A 4 -6.20 10.87 -13.32
C GLY A 4 -6.33 11.57 -11.96
N ASP A 5 -7.03 12.71 -11.91
CA ASP A 5 -7.27 13.45 -10.66
C ASP A 5 -8.14 12.63 -9.71
N LEU A 6 -9.19 12.00 -10.24
CA LEU A 6 -10.07 11.14 -9.45
C LEU A 6 -9.32 9.89 -8.95
N LEU A 7 -8.55 9.22 -9.83
CA LEU A 7 -7.77 8.05 -9.44
C LEU A 7 -6.75 8.38 -8.35
N LEU A 8 -6.00 9.47 -8.51
CA LEU A 8 -5.01 9.90 -7.52
C LEU A 8 -5.68 10.24 -6.19
N THR A 9 -6.80 10.96 -6.22
CA THR A 9 -7.58 11.29 -5.02
C THR A 9 -8.09 10.02 -4.34
N ALA A 10 -8.61 9.06 -5.10
CA ALA A 10 -9.08 7.78 -4.57
C ALA A 10 -7.92 6.96 -3.99
N ALA A 11 -6.75 6.91 -4.64
CA ALA A 11 -5.57 6.23 -4.15
C ALA A 11 -5.10 6.77 -2.80
N LEU A 12 -5.13 8.10 -2.62
CA LEU A 12 -4.77 8.72 -1.34
C LEU A 12 -5.79 8.47 -0.22
N LEU A 13 -7.06 8.26 -0.57
CA LEU A 13 -8.17 8.27 0.40
C LEU A 13 -8.88 6.93 0.58
N HIS A 14 -8.53 5.88 -0.19
CA HIS A 14 -9.25 4.61 -0.19
C HIS A 14 -9.37 3.98 1.21
N ASP A 15 -8.33 4.17 2.02
CA ASP A 15 -8.21 3.65 3.38
C ASP A 15 -8.33 4.74 4.47
N ILE A 16 -8.80 5.95 4.13
CA ILE A 16 -8.81 7.08 5.08
C ILE A 16 -9.60 6.79 6.36
N GLY A 17 -10.62 5.91 6.29
CA GLY A 17 -11.40 5.51 7.46
C GLY A 17 -10.60 4.74 8.51
N LYS A 18 -9.38 4.27 8.21
CA LYS A 18 -8.50 3.63 9.19
C LYS A 18 -8.14 4.56 10.36
N VAL A 19 -8.19 5.88 10.15
CA VAL A 19 -7.91 6.86 11.21
C VAL A 19 -8.95 6.86 12.33
N ASP A 20 -10.19 6.49 12.00
CA ASP A 20 -11.29 6.37 12.97
C ASP A 20 -11.56 4.90 13.33
N GLU A 21 -11.13 3.95 12.49
CA GLU A 21 -11.25 2.51 12.74
C GLU A 21 -10.29 2.02 13.84
N LEU A 22 -9.09 2.61 13.89
CA LEU A 22 -8.01 2.17 14.77
C LEU A 22 -7.73 3.22 15.85
N ALA A 23 -7.58 2.75 17.09
CA ALA A 23 -7.04 3.51 18.20
C ALA A 23 -5.58 3.11 18.44
N PHE A 24 -4.74 4.08 18.77
CA PHE A 24 -3.34 3.86 19.10
C PHE A 24 -2.99 4.51 20.43
N GLU A 25 -2.72 3.67 21.45
CA GLU A 25 -2.16 4.11 22.72
C GLU A 25 -0.83 3.40 22.98
N THR A 26 -0.89 2.13 23.39
CA THR A 26 0.27 1.25 23.60
C THR A 26 0.29 0.05 22.65
N SER A 27 -0.87 -0.26 22.07
CA SER A 27 -1.16 -1.26 21.06
C SER A 27 -2.04 -0.63 19.97
N ILE A 28 -2.07 -1.25 18.78
CA ILE A 28 -3.09 -0.95 17.77
C ILE A 28 -4.33 -1.76 18.14
N GLU A 29 -5.42 -1.05 18.45
CA GLU A 29 -6.72 -1.65 18.75
C GLU A 29 -7.80 -1.07 17.83
N TYR A 30 -8.94 -1.75 17.73
CA TYR A 30 -10.10 -1.21 17.01
C TYR A 30 -10.97 -0.39 17.95
N THR A 31 -11.45 0.75 17.47
CA THR A 31 -12.52 1.53 18.12
C THR A 31 -13.85 0.79 18.04
N ASP A 32 -14.84 1.20 18.83
CA ASP A 32 -16.19 0.62 18.75
C ASP A 32 -16.81 0.85 17.36
N GLU A 33 -16.67 2.06 16.81
CA GLU A 33 -17.07 2.39 15.45
C GLU A 33 -16.31 1.54 14.41
N GLY A 34 -15.01 1.34 14.59
CA GLY A 34 -14.19 0.49 13.73
C GLY A 34 -14.68 -0.95 13.72
N ARG A 35 -14.96 -1.53 14.89
CA ARG A 35 -15.51 -2.90 15.00
C ARG A 35 -16.90 -3.05 14.39
N LEU A 36 -17.75 -2.02 14.51
CA LEU A 36 -19.14 -2.09 14.05
C LEU A 36 -19.32 -1.72 12.58
N LEU A 37 -18.49 -0.82 12.03
CA LEU A 37 -18.69 -0.22 10.71
C LEU A 37 -17.54 -0.48 9.74
N GLY A 38 -16.31 -0.55 10.23
CA GLY A 38 -15.09 -0.70 9.44
C GLY A 38 -14.70 0.56 8.64
N HIS A 39 -13.43 0.62 8.22
CA HIS A 39 -12.82 1.79 7.55
C HIS A 39 -13.52 2.17 6.25
N VAL A 40 -14.11 1.23 5.49
CA VAL A 40 -14.78 1.57 4.23
C VAL A 40 -15.98 2.49 4.48
N ILE A 41 -16.83 2.14 5.44
CA ILE A 41 -18.00 2.95 5.79
C ILE A 41 -17.56 4.27 6.45
N LEU A 42 -16.60 4.21 7.37
CA LEU A 42 -16.06 5.41 8.02
C LEU A 42 -15.45 6.37 6.99
N GLY A 43 -14.65 5.87 6.06
CA GLY A 43 -14.02 6.63 4.99
C GLY A 43 -15.06 7.32 4.09
N THR A 44 -16.14 6.63 3.68
CA THR A 44 -17.20 7.28 2.90
C THR A 44 -17.91 8.40 3.66
N ARG A 45 -18.11 8.27 4.98
CA ARG A 45 -18.66 9.34 5.83
C ARG A 45 -17.74 10.55 5.87
N MET A 46 -16.44 10.33 6.07
CA MET A 46 -15.43 11.39 6.05
C MET A 46 -15.41 12.13 4.71
N LEU A 47 -15.46 11.39 3.59
CA LEU A 47 -15.53 11.97 2.24
C LEU A 47 -16.77 12.85 2.06
N ARG A 48 -17.94 12.36 2.49
CA ARG A 48 -19.20 13.11 2.42
C ARG A 48 -19.15 14.38 3.25
N GLU A 49 -18.67 14.32 4.49
CA GLU A 49 -18.55 15.49 5.36
C GLU A 49 -17.63 16.55 4.73
N ALA A 50 -16.46 16.13 4.26
CA ALA A 50 -15.46 17.03 3.66
C ALA A 50 -15.92 17.60 2.30
N SER A 51 -16.75 16.88 1.55
CA SER A 51 -17.12 17.25 0.17
C SER A 51 -17.74 18.65 0.05
N SER A 52 -18.53 19.06 1.04
CA SER A 52 -19.17 20.39 1.09
C SER A 52 -18.17 21.55 1.07
N ARG A 53 -16.92 21.30 1.47
CA ARG A 53 -15.84 22.30 1.55
C ARG A 53 -15.03 22.39 0.26
N VAL A 54 -15.24 21.49 -0.70
CA VAL A 54 -14.44 21.38 -1.93
C VAL A 54 -15.24 21.83 -3.14
N ARG A 55 -15.11 23.11 -3.53
CA ARG A 55 -15.87 23.71 -4.64
C ARG A 55 -15.79 22.98 -5.99
N ARG A 56 -14.69 22.28 -6.27
CA ARG A 56 -14.48 21.57 -7.55
C ARG A 56 -15.05 20.14 -7.54
N LEU A 57 -15.55 19.65 -6.41
CA LEU A 57 -16.08 18.31 -6.26
C LEU A 57 -17.61 18.35 -6.40
N ASP A 58 -18.09 18.20 -7.63
CA ASP A 58 -19.52 18.04 -7.88
C ASP A 58 -20.04 16.66 -7.40
N GLY A 59 -21.36 16.51 -7.36
CA GLY A 59 -22.00 15.29 -6.87
C GLY A 59 -21.66 14.04 -7.70
N ALA A 60 -21.40 14.18 -8.99
CA ALA A 60 -21.06 13.04 -9.85
C ALA A 60 -19.63 12.55 -9.60
N ARG A 61 -18.68 13.48 -9.41
CA ARG A 61 -17.29 13.17 -9.03
C ARG A 61 -17.23 12.58 -7.62
N LEU A 62 -17.99 13.14 -6.67
CA LEU A 62 -18.09 12.59 -5.32
C LEU A 62 -18.61 11.15 -5.33
N LEU A 63 -19.69 10.88 -6.09
CA LEU A 63 -20.23 9.52 -6.21
C LEU A 63 -19.20 8.52 -6.78
N ARG A 64 -18.43 8.94 -7.79
CA ARG A 64 -17.37 8.09 -8.36
C ARG A 64 -16.21 7.87 -7.37
N LEU A 65 -15.86 8.88 -6.58
CA LEU A 65 -14.84 8.78 -5.53
C LEU A 65 -15.28 7.82 -4.43
N GLU A 66 -16.52 7.95 -3.94
CA GLU A 66 -17.10 7.01 -2.98
C GLU A 66 -17.18 5.60 -3.55
N HIS A 67 -17.56 5.44 -4.82
CA HIS A 67 -17.57 4.12 -5.46
C HIS A 67 -16.17 3.51 -5.48
N ALA A 68 -15.13 4.29 -5.79
CA ALA A 68 -13.76 3.82 -5.74
C ALA A 68 -13.36 3.35 -4.33
N VAL A 69 -13.70 4.12 -3.29
CA VAL A 69 -13.46 3.72 -1.89
C VAL A 69 -14.29 2.50 -1.49
N VAL A 70 -15.55 2.39 -1.89
CA VAL A 70 -16.42 1.25 -1.54
C VAL A 70 -16.02 -0.04 -2.27
N SER A 71 -15.31 0.06 -3.39
CA SER A 71 -14.99 -1.10 -4.23
C SER A 71 -13.50 -1.43 -4.32
N HIS A 72 -12.63 -0.75 -3.57
CA HIS A 72 -11.17 -0.91 -3.71
C HIS A 72 -10.67 -2.32 -3.34
N HIS A 73 -11.35 -3.03 -2.44
CA HIS A 73 -11.06 -4.46 -2.15
C HIS A 73 -11.38 -5.39 -3.32
N GLY A 74 -12.08 -4.92 -4.36
CA GLY A 74 -12.25 -5.59 -5.65
C GLY A 74 -13.33 -6.66 -5.67
N GLU A 75 -13.16 -7.69 -4.85
CA GLU A 75 -14.02 -8.86 -4.84
C GLU A 75 -14.88 -8.95 -3.57
N LEU A 76 -16.11 -9.44 -3.74
CA LEU A 76 -17.03 -9.60 -2.60
C LEU A 76 -16.46 -10.57 -1.55
N GLU A 77 -15.75 -11.60 -2.01
CA GLU A 77 -15.07 -12.58 -1.17
C GLU A 77 -13.87 -11.99 -0.39
N TRP A 78 -13.34 -10.85 -0.83
CA TRP A 78 -12.25 -10.12 -0.16
C TRP A 78 -12.77 -9.01 0.76
N GLY A 79 -14.06 -9.04 1.09
CA GLY A 79 -14.69 -8.07 1.98
C GLY A 79 -15.12 -6.77 1.30
N SER A 80 -15.07 -6.69 -0.04
CA SER A 80 -15.55 -5.52 -0.77
C SER A 80 -17.08 -5.45 -0.79
N PRO A 81 -17.72 -4.35 -0.35
CA PRO A 81 -19.17 -4.19 -0.48
C PRO A 81 -19.68 -4.19 -1.93
N LYS A 82 -18.84 -3.75 -2.88
CA LYS A 82 -19.12 -3.72 -4.33
C LYS A 82 -17.89 -4.06 -5.14
N ARG A 83 -18.09 -4.55 -6.37
CA ARG A 83 -17.00 -4.71 -7.34
C ARG A 83 -16.72 -3.37 -8.05
N PRO A 84 -15.48 -3.12 -8.51
CA PRO A 84 -15.16 -1.96 -9.33
C PRO A 84 -16.05 -1.87 -10.57
N SER A 85 -16.64 -0.70 -10.79
CA SER A 85 -17.57 -0.42 -11.90
C SER A 85 -17.16 0.83 -12.68
N THR A 86 -16.00 1.39 -12.36
CA THR A 86 -15.37 2.50 -13.08
C THR A 86 -13.92 2.11 -13.39
N LEU A 87 -13.34 2.70 -14.43
CA LEU A 87 -11.95 2.44 -14.78
C LEU A 87 -11.00 2.86 -13.65
N GLU A 88 -11.29 3.96 -12.96
CA GLU A 88 -10.49 4.42 -11.82
C GLU A 88 -10.54 3.43 -10.65
N ALA A 89 -11.73 2.93 -10.30
CA ALA A 89 -11.87 1.95 -9.22
C ALA A 89 -11.18 0.62 -9.57
N LEU A 90 -11.23 0.20 -10.84
CA LEU A 90 -10.57 -1.03 -11.30
C LEU A 90 -9.06 -0.91 -11.20
N VAL A 91 -8.50 0.23 -11.65
CA VAL A 91 -7.07 0.50 -11.55
C VAL A 91 -6.62 0.61 -10.09
N LEU A 92 -7.39 1.33 -9.26
CA LEU A 92 -7.14 1.45 -7.82
C LEU A 92 -7.06 0.07 -7.16
N HIS A 93 -8.07 -0.78 -7.37
CA HIS A 93 -8.11 -2.13 -6.80
C HIS A 93 -6.85 -2.94 -7.15
N HIS A 94 -6.47 -2.93 -8.43
CA HIS A 94 -5.30 -3.70 -8.86
C HIS A 94 -3.99 -3.12 -8.33
N ALA A 95 -3.88 -1.79 -8.20
CA ALA A 95 -2.72 -1.14 -7.61
C ALA A 95 -2.60 -1.50 -6.11
N ASP A 96 -3.69 -1.39 -5.35
CA ASP A 96 -3.74 -1.71 -3.92
C ASP A 96 -3.42 -3.20 -3.65
N ASN A 97 -4.07 -4.11 -4.35
CA ASN A 97 -3.81 -5.55 -4.24
C ASN A 97 -2.38 -5.93 -4.65
N LEU A 98 -1.79 -5.23 -5.63
CA LEU A 98 -0.40 -5.45 -6.00
C LEU A 98 0.54 -4.97 -4.89
N ASP A 99 0.29 -3.79 -4.30
CA ASP A 99 1.08 -3.23 -3.21
C ASP A 99 1.09 -4.17 -1.99
N ALA A 100 -0.10 -4.61 -1.55
CA ALA A 100 -0.24 -5.56 -0.45
C ALA A 100 0.52 -6.88 -0.70
N LYS A 101 0.44 -7.42 -1.92
CA LYS A 101 1.20 -8.63 -2.31
C LYS A 101 2.70 -8.37 -2.35
N ALA A 102 3.14 -7.25 -2.91
CA ALA A 102 4.56 -6.91 -2.97
C ALA A 102 5.17 -6.75 -1.57
N ALA A 103 4.45 -6.11 -0.65
CA ALA A 103 4.83 -5.97 0.75
C ALA A 103 4.95 -7.34 1.43
N GLY A 104 3.93 -8.20 1.29
CA GLY A 104 3.95 -9.56 1.84
C GLY A 104 5.07 -10.44 1.25
N PHE A 105 5.32 -10.33 -0.06
CA PHE A 105 6.43 -11.01 -0.72
C PHE A 105 7.78 -10.56 -0.14
N SER A 106 7.98 -9.24 0.01
CA SER A 106 9.22 -8.66 0.52
C SER A 106 9.47 -9.05 1.98
N ALA A 107 8.43 -9.12 2.81
CA ALA A 107 8.53 -9.60 4.18
C ALA A 107 8.99 -11.06 4.27
N LEU A 108 8.42 -11.94 3.42
CA LEU A 108 8.84 -13.35 3.34
C LEU A 108 10.30 -13.49 2.90
N LEU A 109 10.73 -12.72 1.89
CA LEU A 109 12.13 -12.72 1.45
C LEU A 109 13.07 -12.24 2.56
N SER A 110 12.70 -11.17 3.26
CA SER A 110 13.50 -10.63 4.35
C SER A 110 13.71 -11.66 5.47
N GLY A 111 12.67 -12.44 5.79
CA GLY A 111 12.77 -13.56 6.73
C GLY A 111 13.72 -14.66 6.28
N ALA A 112 13.62 -15.11 5.02
CA ALA A 112 14.51 -16.11 4.46
C ALA A 112 15.98 -15.64 4.41
N VAL A 113 16.22 -14.39 4.01
CA VAL A 113 17.57 -13.79 4.01
C VAL A 113 18.16 -13.76 5.42
N ALA A 114 17.36 -13.37 6.43
CA ALA A 114 17.81 -13.38 7.83
C ALA A 114 18.14 -14.78 8.34
N ALA A 115 17.41 -15.80 7.87
CA ALA A 115 17.66 -17.21 8.15
C ALA A 115 18.77 -17.83 7.28
N GLN A 116 19.38 -17.06 6.37
CA GLN A 116 20.36 -17.52 5.37
C GLN A 116 19.82 -18.63 4.45
N GLU A 117 18.51 -18.63 4.20
CA GLU A 117 17.84 -19.58 3.31
C GLU A 117 17.79 -19.04 1.88
N THR A 118 17.95 -19.92 0.89
CA THR A 118 17.82 -19.57 -0.54
C THR A 118 16.38 -19.61 -1.03
N TRP A 119 15.51 -20.33 -0.31
CA TRP A 119 14.10 -20.52 -0.67
C TRP A 119 13.22 -20.45 0.56
N THR A 120 12.05 -19.80 0.45
CA THR A 120 11.02 -19.84 1.49
C THR A 120 10.26 -21.18 1.46
N ASP A 121 9.63 -21.56 2.58
CA ASP A 121 8.68 -22.68 2.61
C ASP A 121 7.43 -22.39 1.77
N ALA A 122 6.75 -23.43 1.26
CA ALA A 122 5.53 -23.31 0.44
C ALA A 122 4.27 -22.94 1.24
N ALA A 123 4.28 -23.08 2.57
CA ALA A 123 3.22 -22.67 3.49
C ALA A 123 3.22 -21.14 3.71
N ASN A 124 3.15 -20.40 2.61
CA ASN A 124 3.05 -18.94 2.60
C ASN A 124 1.84 -18.48 1.75
N LEU A 125 1.58 -17.17 1.74
CA LEU A 125 0.44 -16.56 1.02
C LEU A 125 0.43 -16.88 -0.49
N PHE A 126 1.61 -17.08 -1.09
CA PHE A 126 1.79 -17.37 -2.52
C PHE A 126 1.75 -18.87 -2.86
N ARG A 127 1.64 -19.73 -1.84
CA ARG A 127 1.47 -21.19 -1.98
C ARG A 127 2.56 -21.87 -2.83
N ARG A 128 3.77 -21.31 -2.80
CA ARG A 128 4.95 -21.84 -3.50
C ARG A 128 6.24 -21.33 -2.84
N PRO A 129 7.36 -22.06 -2.96
CA PRO A 129 8.67 -21.54 -2.56
C PRO A 129 9.02 -20.26 -3.34
N LEU A 130 9.56 -19.27 -2.65
CA LEU A 130 10.03 -18.02 -3.23
C LEU A 130 11.55 -17.97 -3.15
N TYR A 131 12.19 -17.54 -4.23
CA TYR A 131 13.64 -17.42 -4.29
C TYR A 131 14.11 -16.18 -3.52
N ALA A 132 14.95 -16.40 -2.51
CA ALA A 132 15.63 -15.35 -1.77
C ALA A 132 17.06 -15.23 -2.29
N PRO A 133 17.37 -14.20 -3.10
CA PRO A 133 18.73 -13.99 -3.56
C PRO A 133 19.63 -13.75 -2.35
N GLN A 134 20.64 -14.58 -2.17
CA GLN A 134 21.71 -14.25 -1.24
C GLN A 134 22.49 -13.07 -1.81
N ALA A 135 22.97 -12.18 -0.94
CA ALA A 135 23.90 -11.15 -1.36
C ALA A 135 25.07 -11.88 -2.05
N VAL A 136 25.23 -11.67 -3.35
CA VAL A 136 26.45 -12.07 -4.04
C VAL A 136 27.54 -11.28 -3.32
N GLU A 137 28.53 -11.97 -2.74
CA GLU A 137 29.74 -11.30 -2.27
C GLU A 137 30.21 -10.39 -3.41
N ASP A 138 30.28 -9.09 -3.14
CA ASP A 138 30.74 -8.14 -4.14
C ASP A 138 32.25 -8.35 -4.32
N ASP A 139 32.61 -9.33 -5.14
CA ASP A 139 33.98 -9.70 -5.51
C ASP A 139 34.64 -8.64 -6.40
N ARG A 140 33.98 -7.49 -6.64
CA ARG A 140 34.63 -6.37 -7.30
C ARG A 140 35.72 -5.85 -6.37
N PRO A 141 36.98 -5.80 -6.83
CA PRO A 141 38.07 -5.29 -6.01
C PRO A 141 37.71 -3.87 -5.57
N VAL A 142 37.78 -3.62 -4.26
CA VAL A 142 37.68 -2.28 -3.69
C VAL A 142 38.70 -1.42 -4.42
N ARG A 143 38.24 -0.46 -5.23
CA ARG A 143 39.13 0.49 -5.89
C ARG A 143 39.81 1.26 -4.77
N ALA A 144 41.12 1.09 -4.64
CA ALA A 144 41.93 1.84 -3.69
C ALA A 144 41.66 3.33 -3.90
N ASP A 145 41.33 4.02 -2.80
CA ASP A 145 40.97 5.43 -2.74
C ASP A 145 41.85 6.30 -3.67
N GLU A 146 41.20 6.99 -4.61
CA GLU A 146 41.79 8.09 -5.37
C GLU A 146 42.01 9.36 -4.51
N ASP A 147 41.75 9.30 -3.20
CA ASP A 147 41.89 10.43 -2.27
C ASP A 147 43.30 10.62 -1.70
N SER A 148 44.27 9.75 -2.03
CA SER A 148 45.67 9.93 -1.62
C SER A 148 46.42 11.06 -2.35
N GLN A 149 45.78 11.72 -3.32
CA GLN A 149 46.41 12.76 -4.13
C GLN A 149 46.39 14.17 -3.49
N TYR A 150 45.63 14.38 -2.40
CA TYR A 150 45.51 15.69 -1.75
C TYR A 150 46.46 15.93 -0.57
N HIS A 151 47.25 14.95 -0.13
CA HIS A 151 48.09 15.09 1.08
C HIS A 151 49.57 15.48 0.85
N ARG A 152 49.95 15.99 -0.33
CA ARG A 152 51.35 16.36 -0.61
C ARG A 152 51.61 17.81 -1.05
N LEU A 153 50.78 18.76 -0.60
CA LEU A 153 51.05 20.21 -0.74
C LEU A 153 50.82 20.96 0.59
N SER A 154 51.62 20.63 1.59
CA SER A 154 51.87 21.50 2.76
C SER A 154 53.10 21.03 3.53
N ALA A 155 54.28 21.38 3.01
CA ALA A 155 55.51 21.64 3.75
C ALA A 155 56.47 22.44 2.85
#